data_AF-A0A6U3WS96-F1
#
_entry.id   AF-A0A6U3WS96-F1
#
_cell.length_a   1.000
_cell.length_b   1.000
_cell.length_c   1.000
_cell.angle_alpha   90.00
_cell.angle_beta   90.00
_cell.angle_gamma   90.00
#
_symmetry.space_group_name_H-M   'P 1'
#
loop_
_entity.id
_entity.type
_entity.pdbx_description
1 polymer ?
#
loop_
_entity_poly.entity_id
_entity_poly.type
_entity_poly.pdbx_seq_one_letter_code
_entity_poly.pdbx_strand_id
1 'polypeptide(L)'
;MAFRPLKRISHAELYWSILEGSKDVVVVDVRGSDQRGGHIPGALHFPYETFDPSSLITTLSSKKTPKRLVFHCMFSQQRGPACAQRTHDFINSQRQRPEISVRVLLGGFHSWINRFVDPRGQVLDQRMIADFDTKFWLRSPLDQGGWQHIMESPFTVLNEAALRFLEDQAAEEEAHARKGSSKSGLSFADIVRSSK
;
A
#
# COMPACT_ATOMS: atom_id res chain seq x y z
N MET A 1 -9.68 -25.43 22.46
CA MET A 1 -10.23 -24.07 22.68
C MET A 1 -10.81 -23.57 21.37
N ALA A 2 -12.00 -22.97 21.37
CA ALA A 2 -12.61 -22.42 20.15
C ALA A 2 -11.88 -21.16 19.70
N PHE A 3 -11.51 -21.09 18.41
CA PHE A 3 -10.95 -19.88 17.81
C PHE A 3 -11.96 -18.74 17.89
N ARG A 4 -11.60 -17.65 18.58
CA ARG A 4 -12.39 -16.41 18.59
C ARG A 4 -11.62 -15.36 17.81
N PRO A 5 -12.10 -14.93 16.63
CA PRO A 5 -11.42 -13.91 15.87
C PRO A 5 -11.36 -12.60 16.67
N LEU A 6 -10.22 -11.91 16.58
CA LEU A 6 -10.06 -10.59 17.18
C LEU A 6 -11.11 -9.62 16.62
N LYS A 7 -11.64 -8.75 17.50
CA LYS A 7 -12.60 -7.73 17.07
C LYS A 7 -11.93 -6.77 16.08
N ARG A 8 -12.67 -6.39 15.04
CA ARG A 8 -12.23 -5.36 14.09
C ARG A 8 -12.70 -3.98 14.51
N ILE A 9 -12.01 -2.95 14.04
CA ILE A 9 -12.38 -1.54 14.20
C ILE A 9 -12.71 -0.95 12.82
N SER A 10 -13.76 -0.14 12.76
CA SER A 10 -14.16 0.53 11.52
C SER A 10 -13.30 1.77 11.24
N HIS A 11 -13.31 2.23 10.00
CA HIS A 11 -12.66 3.49 9.61
C HIS A 11 -13.18 4.67 10.45
N ALA A 12 -14.50 4.75 10.64
CA ALA A 12 -15.13 5.83 11.40
C ALA A 12 -14.73 5.81 12.89
N GLU A 13 -14.71 4.64 13.52
CA GLU A 13 -14.32 4.52 14.93
C GLU A 13 -12.85 4.89 15.14
N LEU A 14 -11.96 4.46 14.23
CA LEU A 14 -10.56 4.87 14.29
C LEU A 14 -10.38 6.38 14.00
N TYR A 15 -11.10 6.91 13.01
CA TYR A 15 -11.09 8.34 12.67
C TYR A 15 -11.41 9.22 13.88
N TRP A 16 -12.52 8.93 14.58
CA TRP A 16 -12.88 9.67 15.79
C TRP A 16 -11.85 9.52 16.90
N SER A 17 -11.31 8.31 17.10
CA SER A 17 -10.25 8.08 18.09
C SER A 17 -8.99 8.94 17.82
N ILE A 18 -8.63 9.12 16.55
CA ILE A 18 -7.50 9.96 16.14
C ILE A 18 -7.85 11.45 16.33
N LEU A 19 -9.04 11.89 15.90
CA LEU A 19 -9.46 13.29 16.01
C LEU A 19 -9.55 13.79 17.45
N GLU A 20 -10.01 12.95 18.37
CA GLU A 20 -10.07 13.27 19.80
C GLU A 20 -8.68 13.34 20.45
N GLY A 21 -7.61 13.04 19.71
CA GLY A 21 -6.24 13.02 20.22
C GLY A 21 -6.04 11.96 21.30
N SER A 22 -6.78 10.85 21.23
CA SER A 22 -6.79 9.84 22.27
C SER A 22 -5.44 9.14 22.37
N LYS A 23 -4.64 9.52 23.38
CA LYS A 23 -3.39 8.84 23.74
C LYS A 23 -3.60 7.37 24.16
N ASP A 24 -4.85 6.96 24.30
CA ASP A 24 -5.23 5.60 24.67
C ASP A 24 -5.29 4.65 23.44
N VAL A 25 -5.18 5.17 22.21
CA VAL A 25 -5.14 4.38 20.98
C VAL A 25 -3.78 4.50 20.30
N VAL A 26 -3.17 3.35 20.00
CA VAL A 26 -1.96 3.28 19.18
C VAL A 26 -2.24 2.46 17.94
N VAL A 27 -1.94 3.02 16.78
CA VAL A 27 -1.99 2.33 15.49
C VAL A 27 -0.65 1.64 15.25
N VAL A 28 -0.69 0.39 14.83
CA VAL A 28 0.48 -0.42 14.49
C VAL A 28 0.39 -0.82 13.02
N ASP A 29 1.26 -0.22 12.20
CA ASP A 29 1.39 -0.55 10.78
C ASP A 29 2.39 -1.72 10.66
N VAL A 30 1.92 -2.85 10.13
CA VAL A 30 2.77 -4.03 9.92
C VAL A 30 3.06 -4.31 8.44
N ARG A 31 2.87 -3.31 7.58
CA ARG A 31 3.33 -3.37 6.17
C ARG A 31 4.85 -3.46 6.09
N GLY A 32 5.34 -4.08 5.02
CA GLY A 32 6.75 -4.20 4.71
C GLY A 32 7.17 -3.10 3.74
N SER A 33 7.68 -3.48 2.57
CA SER A 33 8.02 -2.54 1.49
C SER A 33 6.82 -1.71 1.01
N ASP A 34 5.61 -2.28 1.09
CA ASP A 34 4.33 -1.67 0.77
C ASP A 34 3.84 -0.62 1.78
N GLN A 35 4.66 -0.27 2.77
CA GLN A 35 4.44 0.88 3.64
C GLN A 35 4.70 2.21 2.91
N ARG A 36 5.53 2.20 1.86
CA ARG A 36 5.79 3.38 1.01
C ARG A 36 4.50 3.91 0.38
N GLY A 37 4.46 5.21 0.10
CA GLY A 37 3.27 5.86 -0.48
C GLY A 37 2.29 6.44 0.53
N GLY A 38 2.61 6.38 1.82
CA GLY A 38 1.87 7.06 2.88
C GLY A 38 1.52 6.13 4.02
N HIS A 39 1.19 6.72 5.17
CA HIS A 39 0.84 6.01 6.39
C HIS A 39 -0.14 6.81 7.26
N ILE A 40 -0.73 6.16 8.27
CA ILE A 40 -1.57 6.86 9.25
C ILE A 40 -0.65 7.67 10.18
N PRO A 41 -0.86 8.99 10.35
CA PRO A 41 0.00 9.81 11.20
C PRO A 41 0.12 9.27 12.62
N GLY A 42 1.35 9.18 13.13
CA GLY A 42 1.64 8.68 14.47
C GLY A 42 1.56 7.16 14.64
N ALA A 43 1.29 6.39 13.57
CA ALA A 43 1.37 4.94 13.62
C ALA A 43 2.80 4.46 13.93
N LEU A 44 2.91 3.41 14.75
CA LEU A 44 4.17 2.71 14.96
C LEU A 44 4.37 1.68 13.85
N HIS A 45 5.50 1.75 13.16
CA HIS A 45 5.82 0.83 12.08
C HIS A 45 6.63 -0.37 12.60
N PHE A 46 6.05 -1.56 12.50
CA PHE A 46 6.69 -2.83 12.86
C PHE A 46 6.43 -3.86 11.73
N PRO A 47 7.31 -3.95 10.72
CA PRO A 47 7.12 -4.81 9.55
C PRO A 47 6.80 -6.26 9.91
N TYR A 48 5.85 -6.87 9.20
CA TYR A 48 5.39 -8.24 9.44
C TYR A 48 6.54 -9.27 9.47
N GLU A 49 7.49 -9.13 8.55
CA GLU A 49 8.60 -10.06 8.31
C GLU A 49 9.53 -10.20 9.52
N THR A 50 9.69 -9.11 10.27
CA THR A 50 10.55 -9.03 11.46
C THR A 50 9.74 -8.73 12.73
N PHE A 51 8.42 -8.89 12.68
CA PHE A 51 7.54 -8.48 13.77
C PHE A 51 7.74 -9.35 15.01
N ASP A 52 8.05 -8.71 16.12
CA ASP A 52 8.12 -9.33 17.44
C ASP A 52 7.18 -8.60 18.43
N PRO A 53 6.16 -9.29 18.97
CA PRO A 53 5.30 -8.74 20.01
C PRO A 53 6.05 -8.19 21.22
N SER A 54 7.16 -8.82 21.63
CA SER A 54 7.87 -8.43 22.85
C SER A 54 8.54 -7.07 22.70
N SER A 55 9.12 -6.82 21.52
CA SER A 55 9.70 -5.53 21.13
C SER A 55 8.66 -4.43 21.06
N LEU A 56 7.46 -4.71 20.52
CA LEU A 56 6.34 -3.77 20.52
C LEU A 56 5.91 -3.41 21.94
N ILE A 57 5.64 -4.41 22.79
CA ILE A 57 5.21 -4.15 24.17
C ILE A 57 6.28 -3.39 24.97
N THR A 58 7.56 -3.73 24.80
CA THR A 58 8.67 -3.00 25.44
C THR A 58 8.70 -1.53 25.02
N THR A 59 8.49 -1.26 23.72
CA THR A 59 8.41 0.11 23.17
C THR A 59 7.21 0.89 23.73
N LEU A 60 6.10 0.22 24.01
CA LEU A 60 4.91 0.84 24.60
C LEU A 60 5.07 1.08 26.09
N SER A 61 5.74 0.18 26.81
CA SER A 61 5.98 0.28 28.26
C SER A 61 6.95 1.40 28.65
N SER A 62 7.87 1.80 27.75
CA SER A 62 8.70 3.01 27.95
C SER A 62 7.91 4.31 27.80
N LYS A 63 6.66 4.21 27.33
CA LYS A 63 5.69 5.29 27.20
C LYS A 63 4.50 5.02 28.14
N LYS A 64 3.45 5.82 28.02
CA LYS A 64 2.17 5.51 28.65
C LYS A 64 1.54 4.29 27.97
N THR A 65 1.18 3.26 28.74
CA THR A 65 0.48 2.07 28.24
C THR A 65 -0.85 2.46 27.57
N PRO A 66 -1.07 2.12 26.29
CA PRO A 66 -2.32 2.42 25.61
C PRO A 66 -3.43 1.48 26.07
N LYS A 67 -4.69 1.92 25.98
CA LYS A 67 -5.85 1.03 26.22
C LYS A 67 -6.18 0.18 25.00
N ARG A 68 -5.75 0.58 23.80
CA ARG A 68 -6.09 -0.09 22.55
C ARG A 68 -4.94 -0.08 21.56
N LEU A 69 -4.68 -1.24 20.96
CA LEU A 69 -3.80 -1.40 19.81
C LEU A 69 -4.64 -1.70 18.58
N VAL A 70 -4.40 -0.96 17.49
CA VAL A 70 -5.08 -1.14 16.21
C VAL A 70 -4.05 -1.53 15.16
N PHE A 71 -4.08 -2.80 14.76
CA PHE A 71 -3.18 -3.33 13.74
C PHE A 71 -3.78 -3.15 12.35
N HIS A 72 -2.92 -2.87 11.37
CA HIS A 72 -3.29 -2.97 9.96
C HIS A 72 -2.11 -3.43 9.10
N CYS A 73 -2.42 -3.98 7.94
CA CYS A 73 -1.46 -4.08 6.82
C CYS A 73 -2.06 -3.34 5.60
N MET A 74 -1.74 -3.75 4.36
CA MET A 74 -2.40 -3.17 3.19
C MET A 74 -3.91 -3.44 3.20
N PHE A 75 -4.33 -4.70 3.27
CA PHE A 75 -5.76 -5.09 3.22
C PHE A 75 -6.32 -5.63 4.55
N SER A 76 -5.45 -5.83 5.54
CA SER A 76 -5.80 -6.47 6.83
C SER A 76 -6.45 -7.85 6.70
N GLN A 77 -6.04 -8.64 5.71
CA GLN A 77 -6.53 -10.01 5.50
C GLN A 77 -5.62 -11.09 6.11
N GLN A 78 -4.30 -10.87 6.10
CA GLN A 78 -3.31 -11.85 6.58
C GLN A 78 -2.34 -11.24 7.60
N ARG A 79 -1.40 -10.40 7.14
CA ARG A 79 -0.31 -9.81 7.96
C ARG A 79 -0.81 -9.08 9.21
N GLY A 80 -1.79 -8.18 9.04
CA GLY A 80 -2.41 -7.44 10.14
C GLY A 80 -3.04 -8.34 11.22
N PRO A 81 -4.02 -9.20 10.86
CA PRO A 81 -4.59 -10.18 11.80
C PRO A 81 -3.56 -11.09 12.48
N ALA A 82 -2.55 -11.56 11.75
CA ALA A 82 -1.52 -12.43 12.30
C ALA A 82 -0.65 -11.73 13.36
N CYS A 83 -0.17 -10.51 13.11
CA CYS A 83 0.56 -9.73 14.11
C CYS A 83 -0.31 -9.37 15.32
N ALA A 84 -1.58 -9.03 15.07
CA ALA A 84 -2.54 -8.73 16.13
C ALA A 84 -2.75 -9.94 17.04
N GLN A 85 -2.94 -11.13 16.46
CA GLN A 85 -3.12 -12.37 17.22
C GLN A 85 -1.87 -12.70 18.05
N ARG A 86 -0.67 -12.64 17.44
CA ARG A 86 0.59 -12.85 18.15
C ARG A 86 0.76 -11.88 19.33
N THR A 87 0.36 -10.62 19.16
CA THR A 87 0.41 -9.62 20.23
C THR A 87 -0.60 -9.90 21.34
N HIS A 88 -1.83 -10.23 20.97
CA HIS A 88 -2.87 -10.62 21.92
C HIS A 88 -2.43 -11.82 22.78
N ASP A 89 -1.86 -12.84 22.15
CA ASP A 89 -1.43 -14.05 22.85
C ASP A 89 -0.21 -13.78 23.73
N PHE A 90 0.72 -12.93 23.27
CA PHE A 90 1.85 -12.46 24.07
C PHE A 90 1.41 -11.67 25.31
N ILE A 91 0.45 -10.76 25.19
CA ILE A 91 -0.11 -10.01 26.33
C ILE A 91 -0.75 -10.97 27.33
N ASN A 92 -1.51 -11.96 26.85
CA ASN A 92 -2.21 -12.92 27.70
C ASN A 92 -1.28 -13.97 28.33
N SER A 93 -0.08 -14.18 27.80
CA SER A 93 0.92 -15.05 28.43
C SER A 93 1.67 -14.38 29.58
N GLN A 94 1.60 -13.04 29.70
CA GLN A 94 2.25 -12.32 30.79
C GLN A 94 1.59 -12.59 32.15
N ARG A 95 2.40 -12.62 33.21
CA ARG A 95 1.92 -12.75 34.61
C ARG A 95 1.08 -11.55 35.03
N GLN A 96 1.53 -10.35 34.71
CA GLN A 96 0.79 -9.11 34.89
C GLN A 96 0.31 -8.66 33.51
N ARG A 97 -0.95 -8.95 33.21
CA ARG A 97 -1.54 -8.67 31.89
C ARG A 97 -1.96 -7.21 31.84
N PRO A 98 -1.32 -6.37 31.01
CA PRO A 98 -1.85 -5.03 30.80
C PRO A 98 -3.21 -5.13 30.11
N GLU A 99 -4.17 -4.32 30.55
CA GLU A 99 -5.51 -4.30 29.98
C GLU A 99 -5.51 -3.54 28.64
N ILE A 100 -5.09 -4.23 27.59
CA ILE A 100 -4.95 -3.67 26.25
C ILE A 100 -5.90 -4.40 25.30
N SER A 101 -6.83 -3.65 24.72
CA SER A 101 -7.70 -4.16 23.67
C SER A 101 -6.95 -4.22 22.33
N VAL A 102 -6.68 -5.42 21.82
CA VAL A 102 -6.15 -5.61 20.47
C VAL A 102 -7.28 -5.64 19.43
N ARG A 103 -7.12 -4.87 18.35
CA ARG A 103 -8.07 -4.73 17.24
C ARG A 103 -7.35 -4.77 15.89
N VAL A 104 -8.11 -5.07 14.83
CA VAL A 104 -7.63 -5.00 13.44
C VAL A 104 -8.46 -4.00 12.65
N LEU A 105 -7.81 -3.06 11.95
CA LEU A 105 -8.49 -2.11 11.07
C LEU A 105 -9.13 -2.83 9.88
N LEU A 106 -10.44 -2.65 9.71
CA LEU A 106 -11.19 -3.21 8.58
C LEU A 106 -10.65 -2.65 7.25
N GLY A 107 -10.39 -3.51 6.28
CA GLY A 107 -9.91 -3.10 4.94
C GLY A 107 -8.45 -2.61 4.87
N GLY A 108 -7.79 -2.46 6.01
CA GLY A 108 -6.38 -2.05 6.09
C GLY A 108 -6.12 -0.65 5.55
N PHE A 109 -4.88 -0.37 5.21
CA PHE A 109 -4.48 0.92 4.68
C PHE A 109 -5.04 1.21 3.29
N HIS A 110 -5.31 0.19 2.48
CA HIS A 110 -5.93 0.33 1.16
C HIS A 110 -7.33 0.96 1.26
N SER A 111 -8.21 0.42 2.11
CA SER A 111 -9.52 1.01 2.32
C SER A 111 -9.44 2.38 3.02
N TRP A 112 -8.40 2.60 3.84
CA TRP A 112 -8.14 3.90 4.45
C TRP A 112 -7.80 4.97 3.40
N ILE A 113 -6.90 4.69 2.46
CA ILE A 113 -6.60 5.59 1.33
C ILE A 113 -7.86 5.88 0.51
N ASN A 114 -8.62 4.85 0.15
CA ASN A 114 -9.86 5.01 -0.61
C ASN A 114 -10.96 5.78 0.13
N ARG A 115 -10.82 5.99 1.44
CA ARG A 115 -11.71 6.81 2.24
C ARG A 115 -11.27 8.27 2.33
N PHE A 116 -9.96 8.53 2.35
CA PHE A 116 -9.39 9.83 2.69
C PHE A 116 -8.56 10.47 1.59
N VAL A 117 -8.42 9.84 0.43
CA VAL A 117 -7.81 10.43 -0.77
C VAL A 117 -8.83 10.44 -1.90
N ASP A 118 -9.02 11.62 -2.48
CA ASP A 118 -9.93 11.78 -3.61
C ASP A 118 -9.35 11.19 -4.92
N PRO A 119 -10.17 11.06 -5.98
CA PRO A 119 -9.72 10.61 -7.30
C PRO A 119 -8.53 11.38 -7.91
N ARG A 120 -8.30 12.63 -7.50
CA ARG A 120 -7.25 13.51 -8.03
C ARG A 120 -5.94 13.40 -7.24
N GLY A 121 -5.92 12.61 -6.17
CA GLY A 121 -4.76 12.42 -5.29
C GLY A 121 -4.70 13.43 -4.16
N GLN A 122 -5.78 14.17 -3.91
CA GLN A 122 -5.88 15.10 -2.80
C GLN A 122 -6.28 14.36 -1.53
N VAL A 123 -5.44 14.47 -0.49
CA VAL A 123 -5.78 14.01 0.86
C VAL A 123 -6.84 14.94 1.45
N LEU A 124 -8.00 14.37 1.77
CA LEU A 124 -9.19 15.06 2.26
C LEU A 124 -9.03 15.54 3.72
N ASP A 125 -8.29 14.79 4.54
CA ASP A 125 -7.92 15.18 5.91
C ASP A 125 -6.47 14.79 6.19
N GLN A 126 -5.60 15.81 6.31
CA GLN A 126 -4.15 15.64 6.54
C GLN A 126 -3.82 14.98 7.89
N ARG A 127 -4.78 14.93 8.82
CA ARG A 127 -4.61 14.21 10.10
C ARG A 127 -4.77 12.71 9.94
N MET A 128 -5.30 12.25 8.81
CA MET A 128 -5.58 10.83 8.55
C MET A 128 -4.51 10.16 7.69
N ILE A 129 -3.76 10.92 6.88
CA ILE A 129 -2.70 10.38 6.02
C ILE A 129 -1.49 11.33 6.06
N ALA A 130 -0.33 10.78 6.41
CA ALA A 130 0.97 11.43 6.26
C ALA A 130 1.70 10.88 5.03
N ASP A 131 2.48 11.75 4.39
CA ASP A 131 3.40 11.43 3.29
C ASP A 131 2.75 10.66 2.13
N PHE A 132 1.52 11.04 1.77
CA PHE A 132 0.86 10.46 0.61
C PHE A 132 1.63 10.81 -0.67
N ASP A 133 2.02 9.78 -1.42
CA ASP A 133 2.81 9.95 -2.63
C ASP A 133 2.19 9.13 -3.76
N THR A 134 1.61 9.85 -4.72
CA THR A 134 0.87 9.28 -5.86
C THR A 134 1.74 8.36 -6.72
N LYS A 135 3.07 8.42 -6.66
CA LYS A 135 3.93 7.51 -7.43
C LYS A 135 3.79 6.05 -7.01
N PHE A 136 3.26 5.78 -5.82
CA PHE A 136 3.01 4.43 -5.30
C PHE A 136 1.56 3.96 -5.46
N TRP A 137 0.69 4.78 -6.04
CA TRP A 137 -0.74 4.48 -6.14
C TRP A 137 -1.24 4.67 -7.57
N LEU A 138 -1.95 3.67 -8.09
CA LEU A 138 -2.61 3.70 -9.38
C LEU A 138 -4.12 3.71 -9.20
N ARG A 139 -4.85 4.29 -10.14
CA ARG A 139 -6.31 4.17 -10.20
C ARG A 139 -6.66 2.82 -10.83
N SER A 140 -7.34 1.97 -10.08
CA SER A 140 -7.77 0.65 -10.53
C SER A 140 -9.03 0.74 -11.38
N PRO A 141 -9.03 0.29 -12.65
CA PRO A 141 -10.24 0.22 -13.46
C PRO A 141 -11.21 -0.86 -12.95
N LEU A 142 -10.74 -1.85 -12.18
CA LEU A 142 -11.56 -2.94 -11.65
C LEU A 142 -12.36 -2.55 -10.40
N ASP A 143 -11.94 -1.52 -9.68
CA ASP A 143 -12.56 -1.10 -8.42
C ASP A 143 -13.23 0.28 -8.54
N GLN A 144 -13.98 0.50 -9.62
CA GLN A 144 -14.68 1.78 -9.87
C GLN A 144 -13.74 3.00 -9.83
N GLY A 145 -12.45 2.82 -10.13
CA GLY A 145 -11.44 3.85 -9.97
C GLY A 145 -10.93 4.00 -8.53
N GLY A 146 -10.92 2.98 -7.69
CA GLY A 146 -10.24 3.02 -6.39
C GLY A 146 -8.71 3.17 -6.53
N TRP A 147 -8.05 3.65 -5.50
CA TRP A 147 -6.59 3.65 -5.38
C TRP A 147 -6.06 2.25 -5.08
N GLN A 148 -5.14 1.76 -5.89
CA GLN A 148 -4.45 0.50 -5.75
C GLN A 148 -2.96 0.74 -5.60
N HIS A 149 -2.35 0.16 -4.57
CA HIS A 149 -0.92 0.32 -4.33
C HIS A 149 -0.11 -0.48 -5.36
N ILE A 150 0.96 0.10 -5.92
CA ILE A 150 1.72 -0.51 -7.04
C ILE A 150 2.34 -1.87 -6.69
N MET A 151 2.74 -2.07 -5.43
CA MET A 151 3.38 -3.32 -4.99
C MET A 151 2.37 -4.44 -4.70
N GLU A 152 1.08 -4.09 -4.62
CA GLU A 152 -0.01 -5.01 -4.28
C GLU A 152 -0.95 -5.16 -5.49
N SER A 153 -0.65 -4.48 -6.59
CA SER A 153 -1.40 -4.54 -7.82
C SER A 153 -1.01 -5.81 -8.58
N PRO A 154 -1.95 -6.69 -8.96
CA PRO A 154 -1.65 -7.76 -9.90
C PRO A 154 -1.26 -7.19 -11.28
N PHE A 155 -1.59 -5.92 -11.55
CA PHE A 155 -1.31 -5.27 -12.82
C PHE A 155 0.13 -4.81 -13.00
N THR A 156 0.94 -4.61 -11.95
CA THR A 156 2.38 -4.31 -12.16
C THR A 156 3.09 -5.47 -12.85
N VAL A 157 2.67 -6.70 -12.59
CA VAL A 157 3.15 -7.90 -13.29
C VAL A 157 2.63 -7.95 -14.74
N LEU A 158 1.35 -7.64 -14.95
CA LEU A 158 0.75 -7.61 -16.30
C LEU A 158 1.27 -6.46 -17.15
N ASN A 159 1.58 -5.32 -16.56
CA ASN A 159 2.04 -4.13 -17.28
C ASN A 159 3.51 -4.28 -17.68
N GLU A 160 4.37 -4.91 -16.87
CA GLU A 160 5.71 -5.28 -17.34
C GLU A 160 5.66 -6.29 -18.48
N ALA A 161 4.83 -7.33 -18.38
CA ALA A 161 4.68 -8.31 -19.46
C ALA A 161 4.08 -7.68 -20.73
N ALA A 162 3.07 -6.81 -20.58
CA ALA A 162 2.44 -6.11 -21.69
C ALA A 162 3.36 -5.04 -22.30
N LEU A 163 4.13 -4.30 -21.50
CA LEU A 163 5.15 -3.37 -21.98
C LEU A 163 6.24 -4.11 -22.75
N ARG A 164 6.78 -5.21 -22.20
CA ARG A 164 7.76 -6.06 -22.91
C ARG A 164 7.19 -6.61 -24.21
N PHE A 165 5.94 -7.05 -24.21
CA PHE A 165 5.27 -7.53 -25.43
C PHE A 165 5.14 -6.44 -26.50
N LEU A 166 4.77 -5.22 -26.10
CA LEU A 166 4.68 -4.08 -27.02
C LEU A 166 6.07 -3.62 -27.51
N GLU A 167 7.09 -3.65 -26.64
CA GLU A 167 8.48 -3.36 -27.00
C GLU A 167 9.04 -4.41 -27.98
N ASP A 168 8.76 -5.69 -27.77
CA ASP A 168 9.15 -6.79 -28.67
C ASP A 168 8.47 -6.64 -30.05
N GLN A 169 7.18 -6.31 -30.08
CA GLN A 169 6.44 -6.03 -31.33
C GLN A 169 7.04 -4.84 -32.09
N ALA A 170 7.35 -3.75 -31.39
CA ALA A 170 7.98 -2.57 -32.00
C ALA A 170 9.39 -2.89 -32.55
N ALA A 171 10.17 -3.71 -31.84
CA ALA A 171 11.49 -4.15 -32.30
C ALA A 171 11.42 -5.06 -33.54
N GLU A 172 10.42 -5.94 -33.64
CA GLU A 172 10.17 -6.77 -34.82
C GLU A 172 9.76 -5.94 -36.04
N GLU A 173 8.89 -4.95 -35.86
CA GLU A 173 8.49 -4.02 -36.92
C GLU A 173 9.67 -3.19 -37.43
N GLU A 174 10.53 -2.68 -36.54
CA GLU A 174 11.76 -1.98 -36.93
C GLU A 174 12.74 -2.90 -37.67
N ALA A 175 12.91 -4.14 -37.23
CA ALA A 175 13.78 -5.11 -37.89
C ALA A 175 13.24 -5.48 -39.28
N HIS A 176 11.93 -5.56 -39.45
CA HIS A 176 11.27 -5.80 -40.74
C HIS A 176 11.40 -4.59 -41.66
N ALA A 177 11.24 -3.36 -41.13
CA ALA A 177 11.44 -2.12 -41.88
C ALA A 177 12.89 -1.98 -42.39
N ARG A 178 13.89 -2.36 -41.58
CA ARG A 178 15.31 -2.37 -41.99
C ARG A 178 15.61 -3.42 -43.06
N LYS A 179 14.92 -4.58 -43.05
CA LYS A 179 15.03 -5.60 -44.10
C LYS A 179 14.28 -5.23 -45.39
N GLY A 180 13.29 -4.34 -45.32
CA GLY A 180 12.53 -3.82 -46.46
C GLY A 180 13.21 -2.69 -47.24
N SER A 181 14.25 -2.06 -46.69
CA SER A 181 15.02 -1.01 -47.37
C SER A 181 16.12 -1.61 -48.29
N SER A 182 15.70 -2.39 -49.27
CA SER A 182 16.47 -2.69 -50.47
C SER A 182 15.54 -2.57 -51.66
N LYS A 183 15.35 -1.33 -52.14
CA LYS A 183 15.04 -1.03 -53.53
C LYS A 183 15.40 0.42 -53.83
N SER A 184 16.33 0.55 -54.76
CA SER A 184 16.76 1.75 -55.46
C SER A 184 15.59 2.67 -55.81
N GLY A 185 15.61 3.88 -55.27
CA GLY A 185 14.77 5.00 -55.67
C GLY A 185 15.59 6.27 -55.56
N LEU A 186 15.65 7.05 -56.64
CA LEU A 186 16.43 8.29 -56.74
C LEU A 186 16.14 9.22 -55.57
N SER A 187 17.18 9.89 -55.08
CA SER A 187 17.04 10.79 -53.95
C SER A 187 16.28 12.06 -54.36
N PHE A 188 15.65 12.72 -53.39
CA PHE A 188 14.99 14.02 -53.60
C PHE A 188 15.93 15.08 -54.20
N ALA A 189 17.25 14.94 -54.00
CA ALA A 189 18.27 15.81 -54.59
C ALA A 189 18.43 15.64 -56.12
N ASP A 190 18.06 14.48 -56.66
CA ASP A 190 18.12 14.18 -58.10
C ASP A 190 16.93 14.79 -58.87
N ILE A 191 15.79 14.99 -58.20
CA ILE A 191 14.58 15.59 -58.77
C ILE A 191 14.75 17.11 -58.97
N VAL A 192 15.47 17.80 -58.08
CA VAL A 192 15.59 19.27 -58.08
C VAL A 192 16.57 19.79 -59.14
N ARG A 193 17.49 18.96 -59.66
CA ARG A 193 18.48 19.38 -60.68
C ARG A 193 17.97 19.32 -62.13
N SER A 194 16.75 18.83 -62.37
CA SER A 194 16.19 18.61 -63.73
C SER A 194 15.27 19.74 -64.22
N SER A 195 15.11 20.83 -63.47
CA SER A 195 14.35 22.02 -63.92
C SER A 195 15.27 23.22 -64.10
N LYS A 196 16.09 23.18 -65.16
CA LYS A 196 16.62 24.32 -65.91
C LYS A 196 16.99 23.89 -67.32
#